data_AF-A0A9E6STW3-F1
#
_entry.id   AF-A0A9E6STW3-F1
#
_cell.length_a   1.000
_cell.length_b   1.000
_cell.length_c   1.000
_cell.angle_alpha   90.00
_cell.angle_beta   90.00
_cell.angle_gamma   90.00
#
_symmetry.space_group_name_H-M   'P 1'
#
loop_
_entity.id
_entity.type
_entity.pdbx_description
1 polymer ?
#
loop_
_entity_poly.entity_id
_entity_poly.type
_entity_poly.pdbx_seq_one_letter_code
_entity_poly.pdbx_strand_id
1 'polypeptide(L)'
;MQTYLAHYVSPIASDARATGLFEFESDSRMGSKANLHDARMRMLELYGKDAVSWSIDKVERKPAKSLDADGQLTIDFRPPKPVRKRAPKKEYW
;
A
#
# COMPACT_ATOMS: atom_id res chain seq x y z
N MET A 1 -16.39 -5.11 -7.16
CA MET A 1 -15.24 -5.88 -6.64
C MET A 1 -13.96 -5.07 -6.72
N GLN A 2 -13.30 -4.87 -5.58
CA GLN A 2 -12.04 -4.15 -5.44
C GLN A 2 -10.99 -5.05 -4.79
N THR A 3 -9.72 -4.92 -5.21
CA THR A 3 -8.61 -5.67 -4.63
C THR A 3 -8.01 -4.90 -3.45
N TYR A 4 -7.87 -5.60 -2.34
CA TYR A 4 -7.31 -5.11 -1.10
C TYR A 4 -6.09 -5.93 -0.70
N LEU A 5 -5.23 -5.32 0.10
CA LEU A 5 -4.05 -5.91 0.73
C LEU A 5 -4.31 -5.98 2.23
N ALA A 6 -4.27 -7.17 2.81
CA ALA A 6 -4.45 -7.37 4.25
C ALA A 6 -3.11 -7.69 4.92
N HIS A 7 -2.85 -7.00 6.02
CA HIS A 7 -1.73 -7.25 6.92
C HIS A 7 -2.18 -8.15 8.05
N TYR A 8 -1.48 -9.26 8.25
CA TYR A 8 -1.77 -10.17 9.36
C TYR A 8 -0.57 -10.36 10.29
N VAL A 9 -0.91 -10.68 11.53
CA VAL A 9 0.03 -10.90 12.63
C VAL A 9 -0.44 -12.10 13.45
N SER A 10 0.46 -13.04 13.71
CA SER A 10 0.24 -14.15 14.63
C SER A 10 0.21 -13.68 16.10
N PRO A 11 -0.49 -14.37 17.00
CA PRO A 11 -0.46 -14.07 18.42
C PRO A 11 0.96 -14.03 18.99
N ILE A 12 1.18 -13.15 19.97
CA ILE A 12 2.48 -12.94 20.62
C ILE A 12 3.04 -14.24 21.23
N ALA A 13 2.14 -15.13 21.69
CA ALA A 13 2.46 -16.40 22.32
C ALA A 13 2.61 -17.59 21.35
N SER A 14 2.55 -17.37 20.02
CA SER A 14 2.78 -18.45 19.06
C SER A 14 4.28 -18.74 18.91
N ASP A 15 4.63 -20.03 18.88
CA ASP A 15 6.02 -20.49 18.70
C ASP A 15 6.66 -19.97 17.40
N ALA A 16 5.86 -19.80 16.34
CA ALA A 16 6.26 -19.17 15.10
C ALA A 16 5.56 -17.82 14.95
N ARG A 17 6.31 -16.72 15.10
CA ARG A 17 5.81 -15.37 14.79
C ARG A 17 5.67 -15.22 13.27
N ALA A 18 4.44 -15.28 12.78
CA ALA A 18 4.13 -15.05 11.39
C ALA A 18 3.55 -13.65 11.21
N THR A 19 4.22 -12.83 10.41
CA THR A 19 3.70 -11.57 9.90
C THR A 19 3.76 -11.62 8.38
N GLY A 20 2.74 -11.06 7.72
CA GLY A 20 2.69 -11.12 6.28
C GLY A 20 1.59 -10.29 5.66
N LEU A 21 1.52 -10.38 4.33
CA LEU A 21 0.61 -9.65 3.48
C LEU A 21 -0.05 -10.63 2.53
N PHE A 22 -1.35 -10.50 2.31
CA PHE A 22 -2.04 -11.22 1.25
C PHE A 22 -3.05 -10.33 0.53
N GLU A 23 -3.32 -10.70 -0.72
CA GLU A 23 -4.29 -10.02 -1.56
C GLU A 23 -5.65 -10.72 -1.48
N PHE A 24 -6.71 -9.92 -1.40
CA PHE A 24 -8.07 -10.43 -1.43
C PHE A 24 -8.99 -9.49 -2.20
N GLU A 25 -10.09 -10.03 -2.70
CA GLU A 25 -11.13 -9.28 -3.38
C GLU A 25 -12.33 -9.13 -2.46
N SER A 26 -12.88 -7.92 -2.38
CA SER A 26 -14.11 -7.65 -1.64
C SER A 26 -14.94 -6.60 -2.38
N ASP A 27 -16.27 -6.74 -2.30
CA ASP A 27 -17.20 -5.72 -2.79
C ASP A 27 -17.47 -4.62 -1.74
N SER A 28 -17.12 -4.90 -0.49
CA SER A 28 -17.33 -4.02 0.64
C SER A 28 -16.30 -2.89 0.67
N ARG A 29 -16.72 -1.71 1.15
CA ARG A 29 -15.84 -0.53 1.30
C ARG A 29 -14.71 -0.80 2.29
N MET A 30 -13.55 -0.18 2.06
CA MET A 30 -12.41 -0.19 2.98
C MET A 30 -12.85 0.19 4.41
N GLY A 31 -12.35 -0.54 5.40
CA GLY A 31 -12.63 -0.26 6.82
C GLY A 31 -14.02 -0.68 7.30
N SER A 32 -14.86 -1.26 6.43
CA SER A 32 -16.13 -1.86 6.85
C SER A 32 -15.93 -3.21 7.54
N LYS A 33 -16.83 -3.57 8.46
CA LYS A 33 -16.81 -4.89 9.12
C LYS A 33 -16.97 -6.05 8.12
N ALA A 34 -17.74 -5.84 7.05
CA ALA A 34 -17.90 -6.81 5.98
C ALA A 34 -16.59 -7.06 5.23
N ASN A 35 -15.84 -6.00 4.92
CA ASN A 35 -14.52 -6.13 4.29
C ASN A 35 -13.52 -6.89 5.19
N LEU A 36 -13.49 -6.60 6.50
CA LEU A 36 -12.67 -7.35 7.45
C LEU A 36 -13.07 -8.82 7.55
N HIS A 37 -14.36 -9.13 7.44
CA HIS A 37 -14.84 -10.51 7.41
C HIS A 37 -14.37 -11.22 6.14
N ASP A 38 -14.52 -10.60 4.96
CA ASP A 38 -14.06 -11.14 3.68
C ASP A 38 -12.54 -11.39 3.71
N ALA A 39 -11.76 -10.44 4.26
CA ALA A 39 -10.33 -10.59 4.45
C ALA A 39 -10.00 -11.79 5.34
N ARG A 40 -10.75 -11.97 6.45
CA ARG A 40 -10.57 -13.11 7.36
C ARG A 40 -10.93 -14.44 6.70
N MET A 41 -12.00 -14.48 5.90
CA MET A 41 -12.37 -15.69 5.16
C MET A 41 -11.26 -16.06 4.17
N ARG A 42 -10.74 -15.08 3.42
CA ARG A 42 -9.63 -15.32 2.48
C ARG A 42 -8.35 -15.80 3.18
N MET A 43 -8.08 -15.25 4.36
CA MET A 43 -6.94 -15.65 5.18
C MET A 43 -7.04 -17.11 5.64
N LEU A 44 -8.22 -17.53 6.09
CA LEU A 44 -8.48 -18.91 6.50
C LEU A 44 -8.45 -19.87 5.32
N GLU A 45 -8.85 -19.44 4.12
CA GLU A 45 -8.73 -20.25 2.90
C GLU A 45 -7.27 -20.48 2.49
N LEU A 46 -6.42 -19.45 2.59
CA LEU A 46 -5.03 -19.52 2.15
C LEU A 46 -4.13 -20.30 3.12
N TYR A 47 -4.30 -20.05 4.42
CA TYR A 47 -3.40 -20.55 5.46
C TYR A 47 -4.05 -21.61 6.36
N GLY A 48 -5.37 -21.81 6.27
CA GLY A 48 -6.07 -22.89 6.96
C GLY A 48 -5.93 -22.83 8.48
N LYS A 49 -5.49 -23.95 9.05
CA LYS A 49 -5.36 -24.18 10.49
C LYS A 49 -4.41 -23.19 11.17
N ASP A 50 -3.33 -22.81 10.49
CA ASP A 50 -2.28 -21.98 11.08
C ASP A 50 -2.75 -20.54 11.31
N ALA A 51 -3.68 -20.07 10.46
CA ALA A 51 -4.22 -18.71 10.55
C ALA A 51 -5.41 -18.54 11.51
N VAL A 52 -5.93 -19.60 12.12
CA VAL A 52 -7.11 -19.50 13.01
C VAL A 52 -6.89 -18.52 14.16
N SER A 53 -5.66 -18.48 14.69
CA SER A 53 -5.27 -17.62 15.79
C SER A 53 -4.73 -16.26 15.34
N TRP A 54 -4.44 -16.07 14.05
CA TRP A 54 -3.86 -14.83 13.54
C TRP A 54 -4.90 -13.70 13.44
N SER A 55 -4.44 -12.46 13.61
CA SER A 55 -5.26 -11.25 13.55
C SER A 55 -4.89 -10.38 12.36
N ILE A 56 -5.88 -9.70 11.78
CA ILE A 56 -5.68 -8.71 10.71
C ILE A 56 -5.52 -7.35 11.37
N ASP A 57 -4.37 -6.71 11.18
CA ASP A 57 -4.04 -5.42 11.77
C ASP A 57 -4.53 -4.27 10.87
N LYS A 58 -4.29 -4.41 9.56
CA LYS A 58 -4.59 -3.35 8.59
C LYS A 58 -5.08 -3.93 7.26
N VAL A 59 -6.02 -3.21 6.64
CA VAL A 59 -6.45 -3.44 5.26
C VAL A 59 -6.20 -2.19 4.46
N GLU A 60 -5.43 -2.31 3.39
CA GLU A 60 -5.14 -1.25 2.44
C GLU A 60 -5.80 -1.56 1.09
N ARG A 61 -6.24 -0.54 0.36
CA ARG A 61 -6.68 -0.73 -1.02
C ARG A 61 -5.45 -0.75 -1.91
N LYS A 62 -5.32 -1.79 -2.71
CA LYS A 62 -4.25 -1.85 -3.70
C LYS A 62 -4.51 -0.76 -4.74
N PRO A 63 -3.61 0.23 -4.92
CA PRO A 63 -3.77 1.18 -6.01
C PRO A 63 -3.69 0.40 -7.33
N ALA A 64 -4.53 0.77 -8.30
CA ALA A 64 -4.37 0.26 -9.65
C ALA A 64 -2.94 0.57 -10.08
N LYS A 65 -2.20 -0.42 -10.59
CA LYS A 65 -0.85 -0.20 -11.11
C LYS A 65 -0.93 0.95 -12.11
N SER A 66 -0.42 2.12 -11.76
CA SER A 66 -0.07 3.13 -12.76
C SER A 66 0.96 2.46 -13.64
N LEU A 67 0.66 2.29 -14.92
CA LEU A 67 1.56 1.74 -15.93
C LEU A 67 2.84 2.58 -16.12
N ASP A 68 3.04 3.64 -15.33
CA ASP A 68 4.04 4.68 -15.53
C ASP A 68 5.42 4.41 -14.93
N ALA A 69 5.69 3.21 -14.39
CA ALA A 69 6.89 3.00 -13.57
C ALA A 69 7.75 1.79 -13.93
N ASP A 70 7.84 1.40 -15.20
CA ASP A 70 8.90 0.49 -15.68
C ASP A 70 9.36 0.88 -17.10
N GLY A 71 10.21 1.90 -17.21
CA GLY A 71 11.18 1.96 -18.32
C GLY A 71 11.22 3.19 -19.24
N GLN A 72 10.23 4.09 -19.24
CA GLN A 72 10.27 5.26 -20.14
C GLN A 72 10.78 6.52 -19.41
N LEU A 73 12.08 6.81 -19.51
CA LEU A 73 12.61 8.12 -19.15
C LEU A 73 12.10 9.13 -20.19
N THR A 74 11.04 9.87 -19.89
CA THR A 74 10.57 10.94 -20.77
C THR A 74 11.62 12.03 -20.83
N ILE A 75 12.27 12.19 -21.98
CA ILE A 75 13.09 13.36 -22.27
C ILE A 75 12.12 14.56 -22.36
N ASP A 76 12.24 15.50 -21.42
CA ASP A 76 11.42 16.70 -21.42
C ASP A 76 11.97 17.69 -22.45
N PHE A 77 11.27 17.84 -23.57
CA PHE A 77 11.60 18.80 -24.63
C PHE A 77 11.02 20.20 -24.37
N ARG A 78 10.40 20.44 -23.21
CA ARG A 78 9.85 21.77 -22.89
C ARG A 78 10.98 22.78 -22.67
N PRO A 79 10.83 24.03 -23.14
CA PRO A 79 11.80 25.07 -22.86
C PRO A 79 11.92 25.29 -21.34
N PRO A 80 13.14 25.54 -20.82
CA PRO A 80 13.35 25.76 -19.40
C PRO A 80 12.50 26.92 -18.91
N LYS A 81 11.87 26.75 -17.74
CA LYS A 81 11.05 27.82 -17.13
C LYS A 81 11.93 29.06 -16.92
N PRO A 82 11.46 30.27 -17.29
CA PRO A 82 12.24 31.48 -17.11
C PRO A 82 12.50 31.72 -15.61
N VAL A 83 13.76 31.60 -15.20
CA VAL A 83 14.18 31.85 -13.82
C VAL A 83 14.25 33.36 -13.60
N ARG A 84 13.53 33.86 -12.58
CA ARG A 84 13.64 35.26 -12.15
C ARG A 84 15.03 35.52 -11.59
N LYS A 85 15.80 36.41 -12.24
CA LYS A 85 17.10 36.86 -11.72
C LYS A 85 16.87 37.63 -10.42
N ARG A 86 17.57 37.23 -9.35
CA ARG A 86 17.56 37.95 -8.07
C ARG A 86 18.31 39.27 -8.24
N ALA A 87 17.82 40.33 -7.60
CA ALA A 87 18.51 41.62 -7.59
C ALA A 87 19.90 41.46 -6.94
N PRO A 88 20.96 42.10 -7.48
CA PRO A 88 22.28 42.06 -6.87
C PRO A 88 22.21 42.67 -5.47
N LYS A 89 22.72 41.94 -4.47
CA LYS A 89 22.91 42.50 -3.12
C LYS A 89 24.01 43.55 -3.20
N LYS A 90 23.78 44.71 -2.59
CA LYS A 90 24.84 45.68 -2.32
C LYS A 90 25.67 45.13 -1.18
N GLU A 91 26.89 44.69 -1.48
CA GLU A 91 27.92 44.46 -0.47
C GLU A 91 28.50 45.81 -0.09
N TYR A 92 28.39 46.15 1.18
CA TYR A 92 29.06 47.32 1.76
C TYR A 92 30.38 46.82 2.34
N TRP A 93 31.48 47.35 1.80
CA TRP A 93 32.82 47.24 2.37
C TRP A 93 32.88 47.87 3.75
#